data_AF-A0A971FHY1-F1
#
_entry.id   AF-A0A971FHY1-F1
#
_cell.length_a   1.000
_cell.length_b   1.000
_cell.length_c   1.000
_cell.angle_alpha   90.00
_cell.angle_beta   90.00
_cell.angle_gamma   90.00
#
_symmetry.space_group_name_H-M   'P 1'
#
loop_
_entity.id
_entity.type
_entity.pdbx_description
1 polymer ?
#
loop_
_entity_poly.entity_id
_entity_poly.type
_entity_poly.pdbx_seq_one_letter_code
_entity_poly.pdbx_strand_id
1 'polypeptide(L)'
;MERHRHFLWTLLALVLATASGAAVESGETPVPGRPVVVAAAAIGCGGKYAEKMDLAVNCLHAAGAAGADIVCLPEEFSGGAAEPVPGPTTEAVSALAKKYGMYVVCPLVEQAGDREYNTAVLIDRAGDIAGRYRKIFVFWGENRHAGEAGVPCFDTDFGRIAILTCFDLNYPELWREASDQGAEIVFWPSAYGGGFPLKGYAGIHAYYIVSVGNGDFIDMTGEGIPPASTPLDRLHIAPLDLDRTLVHKDYNRDKVTALLAAHRDEITLERDWDPEGWYMLRAVKPGVRVRDLCRAEDIENLWEYRLRSREQINARRAAGLRIGADRRGVPLDAASGAADDADETPPRVKAFAGRLAAAWRRGRPMPQLSAAHPDAALVEAYAVQRCFVAEAFGADPVAGYKAAGVGSLEADHPLVAVIPASTDYAGPGTIIIDLEDGAPRHVETEIGYRFHRAVTAPVDTVEALRACVDAVSAVIELPGGAVEAFRPVTGADLVAWNINGKFMIVGPGQDPSALDPDTVDITLALEGTVINTARGDLAASGQWPTLLKTVNHLVAQGYVIAPGQVISNGALGKINRARAGNYHADFGILGTIEFEAR
;
A
#
# COMPACT_ATOMS: atom_id res chain seq x y z
N MET A 1 32.60 -17.21 -79.40
CA MET A 1 32.09 -15.93 -78.86
C MET A 1 30.57 -16.01 -78.79
N GLU A 2 29.94 -15.21 -77.92
CA GLU A 2 28.47 -15.11 -77.76
C GLU A 2 27.69 -16.39 -77.38
N ARG A 3 28.02 -17.00 -76.22
CA ARG A 3 27.02 -17.75 -75.41
C ARG A 3 27.35 -17.92 -73.92
N HIS A 4 28.22 -17.07 -73.34
CA HIS A 4 28.63 -17.16 -71.92
C HIS A 4 28.74 -15.79 -71.18
N ARG A 5 27.98 -14.76 -71.59
CA ARG A 5 27.97 -13.44 -70.89
C ARG A 5 26.60 -12.96 -70.40
N HIS A 6 25.58 -13.82 -70.42
CA HIS A 6 24.23 -13.53 -69.90
C HIS A 6 23.81 -14.40 -68.69
N PHE A 7 24.73 -15.18 -68.12
CA PHE A 7 24.46 -16.05 -66.96
C PHE A 7 25.16 -15.61 -65.66
N LEU A 8 25.94 -14.53 -65.68
CA LEU A 8 26.72 -14.05 -64.52
C LEU A 8 26.17 -12.76 -63.85
N TRP A 9 25.11 -12.16 -64.39
CA TRP A 9 24.48 -10.97 -63.79
C TRP A 9 23.12 -11.25 -63.13
N THR A 10 22.46 -12.36 -63.46
CA THR A 10 21.22 -12.80 -62.80
C THR A 10 21.47 -13.55 -61.48
N LEU A 11 22.67 -14.10 -61.28
CA LEU A 11 23.00 -14.87 -60.07
C LEU A 11 23.52 -14.01 -58.90
N LEU A 12 23.92 -12.76 -59.14
CA LEU A 12 24.44 -11.86 -58.09
C LEU A 12 23.35 -10.94 -57.49
N ALA A 13 22.20 -10.81 -58.17
CA ALA A 13 21.05 -10.07 -57.66
C ALA A 13 20.11 -10.90 -56.76
N LEU A 14 20.33 -12.22 -56.65
CA LEU A 14 19.53 -13.13 -55.83
C LEU A 14 20.21 -13.56 -54.52
N VAL A 15 21.34 -12.93 -54.17
CA VAL A 15 22.14 -13.24 -52.94
C VAL A 15 22.22 -12.04 -51.98
N LEU A 16 21.60 -10.89 -52.32
CA LEU A 16 21.58 -9.68 -51.48
C LEU A 16 20.16 -9.09 -51.30
N ALA A 17 19.14 -9.96 -51.25
CA ALA A 17 17.75 -9.55 -51.01
C ALA A 17 16.95 -10.55 -50.13
N THR A 18 17.61 -11.20 -49.17
CA THR A 18 16.97 -11.99 -48.10
C THR A 18 17.57 -11.69 -46.72
N ALA A 19 17.93 -10.42 -46.48
CA ALA A 19 18.24 -9.90 -45.15
C ALA A 19 16.96 -9.38 -44.47
N SER A 20 15.99 -10.28 -44.28
CA SER A 20 14.91 -10.11 -43.31
C SER A 20 14.88 -11.38 -42.48
N GLY A 21 15.33 -11.30 -41.24
CA GLY A 21 15.27 -12.41 -40.32
C GLY A 21 13.83 -12.77 -40.04
N ALA A 22 13.30 -13.76 -40.74
CA ALA A 22 12.19 -14.54 -40.23
C ALA A 22 12.76 -15.23 -38.98
N ALA A 23 12.37 -14.73 -37.80
CA ALA A 23 12.57 -15.48 -36.58
C ALA A 23 11.98 -16.87 -36.80
N VAL A 24 12.75 -17.91 -36.46
CA VAL A 24 12.15 -19.22 -36.27
C VAL A 24 11.28 -19.06 -35.04
N GLU A 25 9.98 -18.80 -35.24
CA GLU A 25 9.00 -18.90 -34.17
C GLU A 25 9.08 -20.34 -33.64
N SER A 26 9.69 -20.47 -32.47
CA SER A 26 9.66 -21.69 -31.69
C SER A 26 8.19 -21.99 -31.42
N GLY A 27 7.66 -22.99 -32.13
CA GLY A 27 6.27 -23.44 -32.03
C GLY A 27 5.96 -24.15 -30.72
N GLU A 28 6.31 -23.52 -29.60
CA GLU A 28 5.80 -23.86 -28.29
C GLU A 28 4.32 -23.49 -28.26
N THR A 29 3.47 -24.51 -28.11
CA THR A 29 2.05 -24.28 -27.85
C THR A 29 1.95 -23.44 -26.59
N PRO A 30 1.39 -22.21 -26.64
CA PRO A 30 1.34 -21.36 -25.47
C PRO A 30 0.62 -22.08 -24.32
N VAL A 31 1.19 -22.05 -23.12
CA VAL A 31 0.64 -22.77 -21.96
C VAL A 31 -0.30 -21.83 -21.18
N PRO A 32 -1.44 -22.31 -20.65
CA PRO A 32 -2.30 -21.52 -19.77
C PRO A 32 -1.59 -21.03 -18.50
N GLY A 33 -2.02 -19.87 -17.98
CA GLY A 33 -1.54 -19.32 -16.71
C GLY A 33 -0.22 -18.56 -16.82
N ARG A 34 0.65 -18.70 -15.81
CA ARG A 34 2.00 -18.12 -15.77
C ARG A 34 2.99 -19.26 -15.45
N PRO A 35 3.37 -20.07 -16.45
CA PRO A 35 4.33 -21.14 -16.25
C PRO A 35 5.71 -20.59 -15.88
N VAL A 36 6.42 -21.30 -15.00
CA VAL A 36 7.84 -21.09 -14.69
C VAL A 36 8.52 -22.45 -14.56
N VAL A 37 9.71 -22.63 -15.15
CA VAL A 37 10.48 -23.87 -15.08
C VAL A 37 11.50 -23.77 -13.96
N VAL A 38 11.25 -24.44 -12.84
CA VAL A 38 12.16 -24.43 -11.68
C VAL A 38 13.03 -25.68 -11.63
N ALA A 39 14.27 -25.52 -11.18
CA ALA A 39 15.22 -26.62 -11.03
C ALA A 39 15.84 -26.69 -9.63
N ALA A 40 15.95 -27.89 -9.08
CA ALA A 40 16.57 -28.19 -7.80
C ALA A 40 17.77 -29.13 -8.02
N ALA A 41 18.97 -28.65 -7.71
CA ALA A 41 20.22 -29.41 -7.86
C ALA A 41 20.60 -30.10 -6.53
N ALA A 42 20.07 -31.29 -6.28
CA ALA A 42 20.25 -32.07 -5.05
C ALA A 42 21.66 -32.70 -4.90
N ILE A 43 22.72 -31.96 -5.23
CA ILE A 43 24.13 -32.42 -5.19
C ILE A 43 24.71 -32.51 -3.76
N GLY A 44 23.90 -32.19 -2.74
CA GLY A 44 24.24 -32.21 -1.32
C GLY A 44 25.14 -31.04 -0.89
N CYS A 45 25.20 -30.79 0.42
CA CYS A 45 25.95 -29.68 1.02
C CYS A 45 27.42 -30.04 1.29
N GLY A 46 28.30 -29.03 1.40
CA GLY A 46 29.71 -29.19 1.78
C GLY A 46 30.54 -30.13 0.89
N GLY A 47 31.74 -30.52 1.32
CA GLY A 47 32.62 -31.44 0.58
C GLY A 47 33.93 -30.77 0.14
N LYS A 48 34.54 -31.25 -0.95
CA LYS A 48 35.71 -30.60 -1.55
C LYS A 48 35.26 -29.60 -2.61
N TYR A 49 35.76 -28.36 -2.49
CA TYR A 49 35.45 -27.25 -3.40
C TYR A 49 35.43 -27.61 -4.89
N ALA A 50 36.55 -28.13 -5.43
CA ALA A 50 36.64 -28.44 -6.86
C ALA A 50 35.60 -29.48 -7.31
N GLU A 51 35.47 -30.61 -6.59
CA GLU A 51 34.52 -31.68 -6.91
C GLU A 51 33.07 -31.20 -6.86
N LYS A 52 32.74 -30.28 -5.95
CA LYS A 52 31.38 -29.71 -5.82
C LYS A 52 31.09 -28.59 -6.80
N MET A 53 32.08 -27.76 -7.14
CA MET A 53 31.94 -26.79 -8.22
C MET A 53 31.73 -27.49 -9.56
N ASP A 54 32.47 -28.56 -9.87
CA ASP A 54 32.27 -29.34 -11.09
C ASP A 54 30.84 -29.92 -11.15
N LEU A 55 30.31 -30.46 -10.04
CA LEU A 55 28.92 -30.94 -9.97
C LEU A 55 27.91 -29.81 -10.18
N ALA A 56 28.09 -28.66 -9.52
CA ALA A 56 27.20 -27.51 -9.67
C ALA A 56 27.20 -26.95 -11.10
N VAL A 57 28.39 -26.78 -11.71
CA VAL A 57 28.56 -26.34 -13.11
C VAL A 57 27.87 -27.30 -14.07
N ASN A 58 28.02 -28.61 -13.89
CA ASN A 58 27.33 -29.61 -14.70
C ASN A 58 25.80 -29.53 -14.55
N CYS A 59 25.29 -29.36 -13.32
CA CYS A 59 23.86 -29.16 -13.08
C CYS A 59 23.33 -27.86 -13.72
N LEU A 60 24.06 -26.75 -13.60
CA LEU A 60 23.68 -25.47 -14.20
C LEU A 60 23.69 -25.54 -15.73
N HIS A 61 24.67 -26.23 -16.34
CA HIS A 61 24.67 -26.50 -17.78
C HIS A 61 23.47 -27.33 -18.23
N ALA A 62 23.13 -28.40 -17.50
CA ALA A 62 22.00 -29.27 -17.83
C ALA A 62 20.64 -28.59 -17.62
N ALA A 63 20.48 -27.80 -16.55
CA ALA A 63 19.25 -27.05 -16.27
C ALA A 63 19.04 -25.92 -17.28
N GLY A 64 20.07 -25.14 -17.59
CA GLY A 64 20.00 -24.09 -18.61
C GLY A 64 19.77 -24.64 -20.01
N ALA A 65 20.34 -25.80 -20.35
CA ALA A 65 20.03 -26.50 -21.60
C ALA A 65 18.60 -27.08 -21.66
N ALA A 66 17.97 -27.30 -20.51
CA ALA A 66 16.57 -27.72 -20.38
C ALA A 66 15.59 -26.54 -20.26
N GLY A 67 16.07 -25.28 -20.38
CA GLY A 67 15.22 -24.09 -20.32
C GLY A 67 14.72 -23.73 -18.92
N ALA A 68 15.46 -24.06 -17.86
CA ALA A 68 15.09 -23.64 -16.50
C ALA A 68 15.16 -22.10 -16.34
N ASP A 69 14.09 -21.50 -15.82
CA ASP A 69 14.04 -20.08 -15.46
C ASP A 69 14.87 -19.76 -14.23
N ILE A 70 14.92 -20.70 -13.28
CA ILE A 70 15.64 -20.56 -12.03
C ILE A 70 16.18 -21.90 -11.54
N VAL A 71 17.43 -21.91 -11.09
CA VAL A 71 18.08 -23.08 -10.48
C VAL A 71 18.45 -22.77 -9.04
N CYS A 72 18.12 -23.65 -8.10
CA CYS A 72 18.57 -23.54 -6.72
C CYS A 72 19.62 -24.61 -6.39
N LEU A 73 20.78 -24.15 -5.91
CA LEU A 73 21.87 -24.99 -5.40
C LEU A 73 21.66 -25.31 -3.91
N PRO A 74 22.29 -26.36 -3.35
CA PRO A 74 22.21 -26.69 -1.93
C PRO A 74 22.82 -25.63 -1.02
N GLU A 75 22.49 -25.71 0.27
CA GLU A 75 23.16 -24.94 1.33
C GLU A 75 24.68 -25.20 1.32
N GLU A 76 25.49 -24.13 1.40
CA GLU A 76 26.97 -24.18 1.38
C GLU A 76 27.54 -25.24 0.39
N PHE A 77 26.96 -25.34 -0.82
CA PHE A 77 27.10 -26.53 -1.68
C PHE A 77 28.54 -26.87 -2.05
N SER A 78 29.39 -25.84 -2.18
CA SER A 78 30.78 -25.97 -2.61
C SER A 78 31.67 -26.59 -1.52
N GLY A 79 31.35 -26.40 -0.23
CA GLY A 79 32.28 -26.73 0.86
C GLY A 79 33.60 -25.92 0.80
N GLY A 80 33.57 -24.74 0.18
CA GLY A 80 34.70 -23.82 0.14
C GLY A 80 35.01 -23.18 1.50
N ALA A 81 36.14 -22.49 1.57
CA ALA A 81 36.38 -21.53 2.65
C ALA A 81 35.46 -20.30 2.49
N ALA A 82 35.35 -19.49 3.54
CA ALA A 82 34.61 -18.23 3.45
C ALA A 82 35.21 -17.29 2.40
N GLU A 83 34.36 -16.71 1.55
CA GLU A 83 34.76 -15.80 0.46
C GLU A 83 33.87 -14.54 0.44
N PRO A 84 34.38 -13.39 -0.03
CA PRO A 84 33.55 -12.19 -0.18
C PRO A 84 32.43 -12.43 -1.21
N VAL A 85 31.37 -11.63 -1.11
CA VAL A 85 30.31 -11.54 -2.13
C VAL A 85 30.31 -10.12 -2.72
N PRO A 86 30.62 -9.93 -4.02
CA PRO A 86 31.01 -10.95 -5.00
C PRO A 86 32.39 -11.58 -4.73
N GLY A 87 32.57 -12.79 -5.25
CA GLY A 87 33.76 -13.64 -5.12
C GLY A 87 33.71 -14.90 -6.00
N PRO A 88 34.75 -15.76 -5.96
CA PRO A 88 35.01 -16.81 -6.95
C PRO A 88 33.84 -17.75 -7.27
N THR A 89 33.07 -18.17 -6.26
CA THR A 89 31.90 -19.03 -6.45
C THR A 89 30.79 -18.28 -7.18
N THR A 90 30.48 -17.06 -6.74
CA THR A 90 29.47 -16.22 -7.39
C THR A 90 29.85 -15.83 -8.82
N GLU A 91 31.13 -15.55 -9.10
CA GLU A 91 31.60 -15.21 -10.45
C GLU A 91 31.41 -16.39 -11.43
N ALA A 92 31.80 -17.60 -11.01
CA ALA A 92 31.64 -18.81 -11.81
C ALA A 92 30.16 -19.13 -12.10
N VAL A 93 29.29 -18.96 -11.10
CA VAL A 93 27.85 -19.17 -11.26
C VAL A 93 27.20 -18.05 -12.11
N SER A 94 27.63 -16.80 -11.95
CA SER A 94 27.12 -15.64 -12.70
C SER A 94 27.40 -15.76 -14.20
N ALA A 95 28.57 -16.27 -14.58
CA ALA A 95 28.88 -16.57 -15.98
C ALA A 95 27.90 -17.59 -16.60
N LEU A 96 27.40 -18.54 -15.80
CA LEU A 96 26.42 -19.54 -16.25
C LEU A 96 24.99 -19.01 -16.26
N ALA A 97 24.58 -18.26 -15.22
CA ALA A 97 23.30 -17.56 -15.16
C ALA A 97 23.09 -16.69 -16.41
N LYS A 98 24.09 -15.84 -16.71
CA LYS A 98 24.13 -15.00 -17.94
C LYS A 98 24.14 -15.81 -19.24
N LYS A 99 24.89 -16.91 -19.30
CA LYS A 99 25.01 -17.74 -20.51
C LYS A 99 23.66 -18.36 -20.91
N TYR A 100 22.85 -18.75 -19.93
CA TYR A 100 21.57 -19.43 -20.16
C TYR A 100 20.35 -18.50 -19.99
N GLY A 101 20.53 -17.27 -19.51
CA GLY A 101 19.43 -16.34 -19.26
C GLY A 101 18.51 -16.83 -18.14
N MET A 102 19.09 -17.38 -17.07
CA MET A 102 18.35 -17.98 -15.94
C MET A 102 18.79 -17.35 -14.61
N TYR A 103 17.89 -17.30 -13.64
CA TYR A 103 18.24 -16.97 -12.25
C TYR A 103 18.96 -18.15 -11.59
N VAL A 104 19.84 -17.86 -10.62
CA VAL A 104 20.45 -18.90 -9.76
C VAL A 104 20.45 -18.47 -8.31
N VAL A 105 19.93 -19.32 -7.43
CA VAL A 105 20.15 -19.23 -5.99
C VAL A 105 21.45 -19.99 -5.66
N CYS A 106 22.43 -19.26 -5.15
CA CYS A 106 23.80 -19.70 -4.90
C CYS A 106 24.16 -19.57 -3.41
N PRO A 107 23.97 -20.61 -2.58
CA PRO A 107 24.34 -20.60 -1.18
C PRO A 107 25.83 -20.89 -0.93
N LEU A 108 26.46 -20.06 -0.10
CA LEU A 108 27.89 -20.13 0.23
C LEU A 108 28.18 -19.57 1.63
N VAL A 109 29.44 -19.69 2.06
CA VAL A 109 29.94 -19.02 3.27
C VAL A 109 30.49 -17.65 2.88
N GLU A 110 29.75 -16.59 3.22
CA GLU A 110 30.14 -15.21 2.94
C GLU A 110 31.10 -14.69 4.02
N GLN A 111 32.28 -14.21 3.60
CA GLN A 111 33.18 -13.40 4.43
C GLN A 111 32.82 -11.92 4.31
N ALA A 112 32.24 -11.34 5.37
CA ALA A 112 31.86 -9.94 5.45
C ALA A 112 32.60 -9.25 6.60
N GLY A 113 33.76 -8.67 6.29
CA GLY A 113 34.66 -8.10 7.30
C GLY A 113 35.30 -9.20 8.14
N ASP A 114 35.14 -9.14 9.46
CA ASP A 114 35.56 -10.15 10.43
C ASP A 114 34.53 -11.27 10.65
N ARG A 115 33.39 -11.23 9.96
CA ARG A 115 32.26 -12.15 10.17
C ARG A 115 32.02 -13.10 9.00
N GLU A 116 31.83 -14.38 9.31
CA GLU A 116 31.35 -15.40 8.37
C GLU A 116 29.84 -15.62 8.49
N TYR A 117 29.11 -15.67 7.36
CA TYR A 117 27.66 -15.86 7.28
C TYR A 117 27.27 -16.96 6.28
N ASN A 118 26.34 -17.85 6.66
CA ASN A 118 25.69 -18.76 5.71
C ASN A 118 24.68 -17.94 4.87
N THR A 119 24.97 -17.79 3.58
CA THR A 119 24.36 -16.77 2.72
C THR A 119 23.91 -17.35 1.40
N ALA A 120 22.63 -17.24 1.09
CA ALA A 120 22.07 -17.52 -0.23
C ALA A 120 22.07 -16.26 -1.09
N VAL A 121 22.90 -16.22 -2.13
CA VAL A 121 22.96 -15.12 -3.10
C VAL A 121 22.00 -15.41 -4.26
N LEU A 122 21.16 -14.44 -4.62
CA LEU A 122 20.35 -14.51 -5.83
C LEU A 122 21.08 -13.79 -6.97
N ILE A 123 21.35 -14.54 -8.03
CA ILE A 123 21.95 -14.06 -9.28
C ILE A 123 20.85 -14.05 -10.35
N ASP A 124 20.78 -13.00 -11.16
CA ASP A 124 19.76 -12.83 -12.19
C ASP A 124 20.16 -13.36 -13.58
N ARG A 125 19.23 -13.23 -14.54
CA ARG A 125 19.43 -13.64 -15.95
C ARG A 125 20.55 -12.86 -16.67
N ALA A 126 20.95 -11.69 -16.19
CA ALA A 126 22.08 -10.93 -16.72
C ALA A 126 23.42 -11.37 -16.10
N GLY A 127 23.39 -12.18 -15.05
CA GLY A 127 24.55 -12.58 -14.24
C GLY A 127 24.91 -11.54 -13.18
N ASP A 128 24.00 -10.62 -12.84
CA ASP A 128 24.21 -9.63 -11.79
C ASP A 128 23.60 -10.13 -10.47
N ILE A 129 24.13 -9.67 -9.32
CA ILE A 129 23.59 -10.05 -8.00
C ILE A 129 22.34 -9.22 -7.72
N ALA A 130 21.16 -9.84 -7.85
CA ALA A 130 19.87 -9.22 -7.54
C ALA A 130 19.62 -9.09 -6.03
N GLY A 131 20.27 -9.90 -5.21
CA GLY A 131 20.14 -9.82 -3.76
C GLY A 131 20.84 -10.95 -2.99
N ARG A 132 20.70 -10.94 -1.67
CA ARG A 132 21.19 -12.02 -0.79
C ARG A 132 20.33 -12.16 0.45
N TYR A 133 20.19 -13.38 0.94
CA TYR A 133 19.62 -13.71 2.24
C TYR A 133 20.71 -14.32 3.11
N ARG A 134 20.93 -13.74 4.30
CA ARG A 134 21.78 -14.33 5.36
C ARG A 134 20.89 -15.09 6.32
N LYS A 135 21.15 -16.39 6.49
CA LYS A 135 20.39 -17.29 7.36
C LYS A 135 20.21 -16.69 8.76
N ILE A 136 18.96 -16.52 9.19
CA ILE A 136 18.63 -15.92 10.49
C ILE A 136 18.88 -16.94 11.59
N PHE A 137 18.26 -18.12 11.51
CA PHE A 137 18.45 -19.16 12.51
C PHE A 137 19.59 -20.10 12.10
N VAL A 138 20.82 -19.70 12.43
CA VAL A 138 22.02 -20.51 12.29
C VAL A 138 21.94 -21.73 13.21
N PHE A 139 22.25 -22.93 12.69
CA PHE A 139 22.31 -24.13 13.53
C PHE A 139 23.55 -24.07 14.44
N TRP A 140 23.40 -24.47 15.71
CA TRP A 140 24.47 -24.40 16.72
C TRP A 140 25.82 -25.03 16.31
N GLY A 141 25.82 -26.01 15.40
CA GLY A 141 27.03 -26.65 14.90
C GLY A 141 27.69 -25.97 13.69
N GLU A 142 27.07 -24.96 13.07
CA GLU A 142 27.60 -24.30 11.85
C GLU A 142 28.71 -23.28 12.14
N ASN A 143 28.75 -22.71 13.35
CA ASN A 143 29.71 -21.67 13.74
C ASN A 143 29.74 -20.49 12.73
N ARG A 144 28.57 -19.88 12.51
CA ARG A 144 28.34 -18.72 11.64
C ARG A 144 27.64 -17.60 12.41
N HIS A 145 27.71 -16.38 11.90
CA HIS A 145 26.94 -15.25 12.38
C HIS A 145 25.51 -15.31 11.81
N ALA A 146 24.53 -14.89 12.61
CA ALA A 146 23.12 -14.84 12.23
C ALA A 146 22.80 -13.59 11.39
N GLY A 147 21.91 -13.74 10.40
CA GLY A 147 21.29 -12.60 9.71
C GLY A 147 20.32 -11.84 10.62
N GLU A 148 20.21 -10.52 10.41
CA GLU A 148 19.39 -9.60 11.23
C GLU A 148 18.32 -8.86 10.40
N ALA A 149 18.26 -9.08 9.08
CA ALA A 149 17.53 -8.23 8.13
C ALA A 149 16.10 -8.68 7.79
N GLY A 150 15.53 -9.62 8.54
CA GLY A 150 14.27 -10.28 8.18
C GLY A 150 14.41 -11.16 6.94
N VAL A 151 13.27 -11.59 6.38
CA VAL A 151 13.18 -12.46 5.20
C VAL A 151 12.91 -11.60 3.97
N PRO A 152 13.91 -11.28 3.14
CA PRO A 152 13.70 -10.50 1.92
C PRO A 152 12.96 -11.32 0.87
N CYS A 153 11.94 -10.71 0.27
CA CYS A 153 11.42 -11.14 -1.03
C CYS A 153 12.14 -10.46 -2.18
N PHE A 154 12.27 -11.17 -3.30
CA PHE A 154 12.92 -10.71 -4.53
C PHE A 154 11.94 -10.78 -5.69
N ASP A 155 11.85 -9.70 -6.48
CA ASP A 155 11.02 -9.66 -7.69
C ASP A 155 11.82 -10.21 -8.88
N THR A 156 11.28 -11.22 -9.56
CA THR A 156 11.79 -11.71 -10.86
C THR A 156 10.84 -11.33 -11.99
N ASP A 157 11.25 -11.57 -13.24
CA ASP A 157 10.38 -11.38 -14.41
C ASP A 157 9.17 -12.33 -14.46
N PHE A 158 9.24 -13.47 -13.75
CA PHE A 158 8.14 -14.43 -13.66
C PHE A 158 7.32 -14.32 -12.37
N GLY A 159 7.82 -13.74 -11.27
CA GLY A 159 7.07 -13.60 -10.02
C GLY A 159 7.93 -13.24 -8.79
N ARG A 160 7.29 -13.12 -7.63
CA ARG A 160 8.01 -12.83 -6.37
C ARG A 160 8.47 -14.11 -5.68
N ILE A 161 9.73 -14.15 -5.26
CA ILE A 161 10.32 -15.32 -4.58
C ILE A 161 10.92 -14.93 -3.23
N ALA A 162 10.99 -15.88 -2.31
CA ALA A 162 11.76 -15.76 -1.06
C ALA A 162 12.77 -16.91 -0.95
N ILE A 163 13.76 -16.74 -0.08
CA ILE A 163 14.76 -17.76 0.24
C ILE A 163 14.83 -17.93 1.74
N LEU A 164 14.70 -19.18 2.23
CA LEU A 164 14.88 -19.55 3.63
C LEU A 164 15.84 -20.73 3.69
N THR A 165 16.78 -20.77 4.64
CA THR A 165 17.88 -21.74 4.59
C THR A 165 17.79 -22.75 5.72
N CYS A 166 17.64 -24.03 5.38
CA CYS A 166 17.80 -25.18 6.26
C CYS A 166 17.10 -25.02 7.64
N PHE A 167 17.85 -24.72 8.69
CA PHE A 167 17.37 -24.66 10.08
C PHE A 167 16.26 -23.61 10.32
N ASP A 168 16.11 -22.62 9.43
CA ASP A 168 14.95 -21.71 9.34
C ASP A 168 13.59 -22.46 9.23
N LEU A 169 13.58 -23.74 8.84
CA LEU A 169 12.39 -24.61 8.84
C LEU A 169 11.66 -24.63 10.19
N ASN A 170 12.40 -24.53 11.29
CA ASN A 170 11.87 -24.69 12.64
C ASN A 170 11.18 -23.43 13.19
N TYR A 171 11.16 -22.35 12.41
CA TYR A 171 10.77 -21.00 12.84
C TYR A 171 9.61 -20.48 11.97
N PRO A 172 8.35 -20.82 12.32
CA PRO A 172 7.17 -20.54 11.50
C PRO A 172 6.95 -19.04 11.21
N GLU A 173 7.50 -18.16 12.05
CA GLU A 173 7.51 -16.72 11.85
C GLU A 173 8.16 -16.31 10.52
N LEU A 174 9.25 -16.97 10.07
CA LEU A 174 9.95 -16.62 8.83
C LEU A 174 9.17 -17.05 7.58
N TRP A 175 8.52 -18.21 7.63
CA TRP A 175 7.64 -18.71 6.57
C TRP A 175 6.41 -17.82 6.43
N ARG A 176 5.88 -17.34 7.57
CA ARG A 176 4.85 -16.30 7.56
C ARG A 176 5.38 -14.98 7.00
N GLU A 177 6.58 -14.53 7.36
CA GLU A 177 7.13 -13.27 6.87
C GLU A 177 7.29 -13.26 5.33
N ALA A 178 7.76 -14.36 4.74
CA ALA A 178 7.77 -14.55 3.29
C ALA A 178 6.36 -14.49 2.68
N SER A 179 5.37 -15.11 3.35
CA SER A 179 3.96 -15.05 2.93
C SER A 179 3.42 -13.62 3.01
N ASP A 180 3.57 -12.94 4.13
CA ASP A 180 3.05 -11.58 4.38
C ASP A 180 3.68 -10.54 3.40
N GLN A 181 4.88 -10.79 2.85
CA GLN A 181 5.50 -9.99 1.78
C GLN A 181 5.10 -10.39 0.34
N GLY A 182 4.23 -11.39 0.18
CA GLY A 182 3.68 -11.81 -1.11
C GLY A 182 4.57 -12.78 -1.92
N ALA A 183 5.39 -13.60 -1.28
CA ALA A 183 6.17 -14.62 -1.99
C ALA A 183 5.27 -15.68 -2.66
N GLU A 184 5.56 -15.99 -3.92
CA GLU A 184 4.84 -16.99 -4.72
C GLU A 184 5.58 -18.35 -4.76
N ILE A 185 6.90 -18.31 -4.60
CA ILE A 185 7.78 -19.47 -4.43
C ILE A 185 8.74 -19.19 -3.27
N VAL A 186 8.91 -20.15 -2.36
CA VAL A 186 10.00 -20.16 -1.38
C VAL A 186 11.04 -21.21 -1.79
N PHE A 187 12.26 -20.77 -2.06
CA PHE A 187 13.40 -21.66 -2.24
C PHE A 187 14.00 -22.01 -0.88
N TRP A 188 14.17 -23.31 -0.64
CA TRP A 188 14.72 -23.82 0.61
C TRP A 188 15.98 -24.68 0.34
N PRO A 189 17.15 -24.04 0.19
CA PRO A 189 18.43 -24.73 0.23
C PRO A 189 18.69 -25.35 1.61
N SER A 190 19.10 -26.63 1.63
CA SER A 190 19.25 -27.40 2.87
C SER A 190 20.10 -28.66 2.69
N ALA A 191 20.67 -29.15 3.79
CA ALA A 191 21.33 -30.46 3.89
C ALA A 191 20.38 -31.68 3.97
N TYR A 192 19.06 -31.48 4.05
CA TYR A 192 18.05 -32.55 4.11
C TYR A 192 16.74 -32.12 3.44
N GLY A 193 15.81 -33.05 3.18
CA GLY A 193 14.59 -32.78 2.40
C GLY A 193 13.46 -31.99 3.08
N GLY A 194 13.55 -31.68 4.39
CA GLY A 194 12.54 -30.89 5.13
C GLY A 194 11.23 -31.62 5.45
N GLY A 195 10.65 -32.35 4.50
CA GLY A 195 9.55 -33.29 4.74
C GLY A 195 8.22 -32.65 5.12
N PHE A 196 7.56 -33.19 6.15
CA PHE A 196 6.19 -32.81 6.53
C PHE A 196 6.01 -31.31 6.90
N PRO A 197 6.90 -30.66 7.68
CA PRO A 197 6.80 -29.23 7.95
C PRO A 197 6.70 -28.34 6.70
N LEU A 198 7.49 -28.61 5.65
CA LEU A 198 7.41 -27.86 4.40
C LEU A 198 6.04 -27.98 3.73
N LYS A 199 5.45 -29.18 3.71
CA LYS A 199 4.08 -29.40 3.19
C LYS A 199 3.04 -28.60 3.97
N GLY A 200 3.22 -28.54 5.29
CA GLY A 200 2.43 -27.67 6.17
C GLY A 200 2.55 -26.20 5.78
N TYR A 201 3.77 -25.67 5.64
CA TYR A 201 3.98 -24.28 5.25
C TYR A 201 3.42 -23.94 3.87
N ALA A 202 3.64 -24.77 2.85
CA ALA A 202 3.12 -24.53 1.51
C ALA A 202 1.59 -24.40 1.50
N GLY A 203 0.88 -25.35 2.14
CA GLY A 203 -0.58 -25.32 2.27
C GLY A 203 -1.11 -24.20 3.18
N ILE A 204 -0.41 -23.88 4.26
CA ILE A 204 -0.81 -22.80 5.19
C ILE A 204 -0.61 -21.42 4.55
N HIS A 205 0.45 -21.22 3.77
CA HIS A 205 0.80 -19.91 3.21
C HIS A 205 0.42 -19.71 1.73
N ALA A 206 -0.05 -20.77 1.05
CA ALA A 206 -0.52 -20.74 -0.33
C ALA A 206 0.53 -20.31 -1.38
N TYR A 207 1.79 -20.70 -1.17
CA TYR A 207 2.89 -20.57 -2.13
C TYR A 207 3.50 -21.93 -2.50
N TYR A 208 4.30 -21.96 -3.56
CA TYR A 208 5.13 -23.10 -3.90
C TYR A 208 6.38 -23.19 -3.00
N ILE A 209 6.90 -24.39 -2.75
CA ILE A 209 8.22 -24.59 -2.14
C ILE A 209 9.10 -25.45 -3.03
N VAL A 210 10.36 -25.04 -3.19
CA VAL A 210 11.42 -25.82 -3.84
C VAL A 210 12.46 -26.23 -2.80
N SER A 211 12.47 -27.50 -2.40
CA SER A 211 13.37 -28.07 -1.39
C SER A 211 14.57 -28.74 -2.04
N VAL A 212 15.75 -28.13 -1.96
CA VAL A 212 16.92 -28.60 -2.72
C VAL A 212 17.58 -29.83 -2.10
N GLY A 213 17.45 -30.03 -0.78
CA GLY A 213 18.17 -31.11 -0.07
C GLY A 213 17.92 -32.50 -0.65
N ASN A 214 16.68 -32.77 -1.08
CA ASN A 214 16.29 -33.98 -1.82
C ASN A 214 15.86 -33.70 -3.28
N GLY A 215 15.65 -32.44 -3.67
CA GLY A 215 15.07 -32.08 -4.97
C GLY A 215 13.55 -32.20 -5.04
N ASP A 216 12.86 -31.94 -3.92
CA ASP A 216 11.40 -32.02 -3.81
C ASP A 216 10.73 -30.68 -4.23
N PHE A 217 9.65 -30.78 -4.99
CA PHE A 217 8.75 -29.66 -5.30
C PHE A 217 7.43 -29.84 -4.55
N ILE A 218 6.91 -28.77 -3.95
CA ILE A 218 5.69 -28.81 -3.15
C ILE A 218 4.73 -27.74 -3.66
N ASP A 219 3.51 -28.18 -3.96
CA ASP A 219 2.41 -27.35 -4.44
C ASP A 219 1.87 -26.44 -3.33
N MET A 220 1.19 -25.35 -3.72
CA MET A 220 0.48 -24.45 -2.79
C MET A 220 -0.63 -25.13 -1.96
N THR A 221 -0.95 -26.39 -2.24
CA THR A 221 -1.85 -27.26 -1.45
C THR A 221 -1.12 -28.13 -0.41
N GLY A 222 0.22 -28.10 -0.39
CA GLY A 222 1.05 -29.03 0.40
C GLY A 222 1.26 -30.41 -0.24
N GLU A 223 0.63 -30.68 -1.38
CA GLU A 223 0.85 -31.91 -2.16
C GLU A 223 2.23 -31.88 -2.87
N GLY A 224 2.84 -33.05 -3.09
CA GLY A 224 4.15 -33.14 -3.73
C GLY A 224 4.03 -33.13 -5.25
N ILE A 225 4.80 -32.28 -5.93
CA ILE A 225 4.85 -32.22 -7.40
C ILE A 225 6.00 -33.13 -7.86
N PRO A 226 5.74 -34.15 -8.69
CA PRO A 226 6.82 -34.98 -9.25
C PRO A 226 7.65 -34.16 -10.25
N PRO A 227 8.98 -34.38 -10.33
CA PRO A 227 9.79 -33.75 -11.37
C PRO A 227 9.29 -34.15 -12.77
N ALA A 228 9.11 -33.17 -13.64
CA ALA A 228 8.78 -33.39 -15.05
C ALA A 228 9.98 -33.94 -15.83
N SER A 229 11.21 -33.62 -15.40
CA SER A 229 12.43 -34.28 -15.91
C SER A 229 13.54 -34.35 -14.87
N THR A 230 14.43 -35.32 -15.05
CA THR A 230 15.66 -35.48 -14.27
C THR A 230 16.86 -35.71 -15.21
N PRO A 231 17.39 -34.66 -15.86
CA PRO A 231 18.45 -34.81 -16.87
C PRO A 231 19.80 -35.27 -16.27
N LEU A 232 19.97 -35.20 -14.96
CA LEU A 232 21.06 -35.81 -14.19
C LEU A 232 20.47 -36.47 -12.93
N ASP A 233 21.19 -37.45 -12.35
CA ASP A 233 20.80 -38.23 -11.15
C ASP A 233 20.34 -37.36 -9.94
N ARG A 234 20.82 -36.12 -9.87
CA ARG A 234 20.58 -35.17 -8.77
C ARG A 234 20.13 -33.80 -9.27
N LEU A 235 19.53 -33.73 -10.44
CA LEU A 235 18.95 -32.51 -10.97
C LEU A 235 17.49 -32.78 -11.30
N HIS A 236 16.60 -32.14 -10.55
CA HIS A 236 15.16 -32.29 -10.68
C HIS A 236 14.60 -31.01 -11.27
N ILE A 237 13.70 -31.10 -12.24
CA ILE A 237 13.11 -29.95 -12.93
C ILE A 237 11.59 -30.14 -13.01
N ALA A 238 10.82 -29.11 -12.67
CA ALA A 238 9.37 -29.10 -12.75
C ALA A 238 8.83 -27.74 -13.23
N PRO A 239 7.76 -27.71 -14.04
CA PRO A 239 6.99 -26.50 -14.29
C PRO A 239 6.04 -26.22 -13.10
N LEU A 240 5.91 -24.96 -12.71
CA LEU A 240 4.89 -24.45 -11.78
C LEU A 240 4.00 -23.44 -12.50
N ASP A 241 2.75 -23.27 -12.08
CA ASP A 241 1.85 -22.22 -12.60
C ASP A 241 1.63 -21.15 -11.52
N LEU A 242 2.31 -20.00 -11.66
CA LEU A 242 2.19 -18.88 -10.72
C LEU A 242 0.94 -18.03 -10.93
N ASP A 243 0.02 -18.45 -11.81
CA ASP A 243 -1.29 -17.82 -11.98
C ASP A 243 -2.43 -18.64 -11.34
N ARG A 244 -2.18 -19.92 -11.05
CA ARG A 244 -3.06 -20.75 -10.23
C ARG A 244 -3.31 -20.08 -8.89
N THR A 245 -4.58 -20.08 -8.48
CA THR A 245 -5.07 -19.16 -7.44
C THR A 245 -6.05 -19.86 -6.52
N LEU A 246 -5.75 -19.83 -5.23
CA LEU A 246 -6.71 -20.14 -4.17
C LEU A 246 -7.53 -18.88 -3.84
N VAL A 247 -8.83 -19.04 -3.64
CA VAL A 247 -9.79 -17.99 -3.26
C VAL A 247 -10.58 -18.47 -2.05
N HIS A 248 -10.71 -17.64 -1.02
CA HIS A 248 -11.54 -17.98 0.14
C HIS A 248 -13.03 -17.88 -0.21
N LYS A 249 -13.87 -18.85 0.18
CA LYS A 249 -15.29 -18.90 -0.19
C LYS A 249 -16.09 -17.73 0.37
N ASP A 250 -15.85 -17.36 1.63
CA ASP A 250 -16.60 -16.27 2.26
C ASP A 250 -16.45 -14.97 1.46
N TYR A 251 -17.57 -14.24 1.28
CA TYR A 251 -17.72 -13.07 0.40
C TYR A 251 -17.53 -13.30 -1.12
N ASN A 252 -16.98 -14.45 -1.53
CA ASN A 252 -16.65 -14.72 -2.94
C ASN A 252 -17.51 -15.79 -3.63
N ARG A 253 -18.39 -16.54 -2.93
CA ARG A 253 -19.20 -17.64 -3.53
C ARG A 253 -19.94 -17.23 -4.80
N ASP A 254 -20.70 -16.14 -4.73
CA ASP A 254 -21.50 -15.65 -5.85
C ASP A 254 -20.60 -15.06 -6.95
N LYS A 255 -19.56 -14.31 -6.57
CA LYS A 255 -18.56 -13.73 -7.49
C LYS A 255 -17.83 -14.80 -8.30
N VAL A 256 -17.29 -15.84 -7.65
CA VAL A 256 -16.60 -16.96 -8.33
C VAL A 256 -17.57 -17.75 -9.21
N THR A 257 -18.83 -17.92 -8.79
CA THR A 257 -19.86 -18.56 -9.62
C THR A 257 -20.13 -17.74 -10.89
N ALA A 258 -20.25 -16.42 -10.78
CA ALA A 258 -20.41 -15.53 -11.92
C ALA A 258 -19.18 -15.52 -12.84
N LEU A 259 -17.97 -15.44 -12.26
CA LEU A 259 -16.70 -15.45 -12.99
C LEU A 259 -16.54 -16.73 -13.83
N LEU A 260 -16.79 -17.91 -13.23
CA LEU A 260 -16.74 -19.19 -13.91
C LEU A 260 -17.79 -19.32 -15.03
N ALA A 261 -18.97 -18.70 -14.88
CA ALA A 261 -19.98 -18.68 -15.92
C ALA A 261 -19.60 -17.76 -17.09
N ALA A 262 -19.03 -16.59 -16.81
CA ALA A 262 -18.57 -15.63 -17.81
C ALA A 262 -17.34 -16.12 -18.60
N HIS A 263 -16.38 -16.73 -17.90
CA HIS A 263 -15.07 -17.14 -18.44
C HIS A 263 -14.93 -18.67 -18.59
N ARG A 264 -16.05 -19.37 -18.84
CA ARG A 264 -16.17 -20.84 -18.94
C ARG A 264 -15.25 -21.55 -19.94
N ASP A 265 -14.77 -20.84 -20.97
CA ASP A 265 -13.83 -21.36 -21.98
C ASP A 265 -12.39 -20.85 -21.76
N GLU A 266 -12.13 -20.15 -20.65
CA GLU A 266 -10.89 -19.42 -20.37
C GLU A 266 -10.23 -19.87 -19.05
N ILE A 267 -11.04 -20.08 -18.01
CA ILE A 267 -10.62 -20.57 -16.69
C ILE A 267 -11.48 -21.77 -16.27
N THR A 268 -11.04 -22.50 -15.24
CA THR A 268 -11.84 -23.55 -14.60
C THR A 268 -11.68 -23.54 -13.08
N LEU A 269 -12.71 -24.03 -12.38
CA LEU A 269 -12.59 -24.54 -11.03
C LEU A 269 -11.82 -25.86 -11.11
N GLU A 270 -10.59 -25.88 -10.62
CA GLU A 270 -9.75 -27.08 -10.60
C GLU A 270 -10.12 -27.98 -9.43
N ARG A 271 -10.39 -27.40 -8.26
CA ARG A 271 -10.85 -28.12 -7.07
C ARG A 271 -11.69 -27.22 -6.18
N ASP A 272 -12.80 -27.78 -5.71
CA ASP A 272 -13.55 -27.22 -4.59
C ASP A 272 -13.04 -27.88 -3.29
N TRP A 273 -12.43 -27.08 -2.41
CA TRP A 273 -11.98 -27.51 -1.09
C TRP A 273 -13.00 -27.02 -0.05
N ASP A 274 -14.15 -27.69 0.05
CA ASP A 274 -15.22 -27.30 0.96
C ASP A 274 -14.86 -27.35 2.46
N PRO A 275 -14.12 -28.36 2.98
CA PRO A 275 -13.72 -28.41 4.40
C PRO A 275 -12.82 -27.22 4.81
N GLU A 276 -11.94 -26.79 3.93
CA GLU A 276 -11.02 -25.65 4.10
C GLU A 276 -11.72 -24.32 3.79
N GLY A 277 -12.86 -24.38 3.08
CA GLY A 277 -13.62 -23.22 2.65
C GLY A 277 -12.97 -22.45 1.50
N TRP A 278 -12.25 -23.13 0.58
CA TRP A 278 -11.54 -22.50 -0.54
C TRP A 278 -11.99 -23.02 -1.92
N TYR A 279 -11.88 -22.17 -2.94
CA TYR A 279 -11.87 -22.55 -4.35
C TYR A 279 -10.45 -22.51 -4.90
N MET A 280 -10.12 -23.42 -5.80
CA MET A 280 -8.86 -23.39 -6.56
C MET A 280 -9.17 -23.19 -8.04
N LEU A 281 -8.71 -22.06 -8.57
CA LEU A 281 -8.96 -21.62 -9.95
C LEU A 281 -7.65 -21.67 -10.75
N ARG A 282 -7.73 -22.13 -12.01
CA ARG A 282 -6.62 -22.08 -12.97
C ARG A 282 -7.10 -21.68 -14.36
N ALA A 283 -6.16 -21.18 -15.18
CA ALA A 283 -6.43 -20.96 -16.60
C ALA A 283 -6.52 -22.31 -17.34
N VAL A 284 -7.38 -22.37 -18.36
CA VAL A 284 -7.42 -23.45 -19.35
C VAL A 284 -7.04 -22.97 -20.75
N LYS A 285 -7.09 -21.65 -20.98
CA LYS A 285 -6.75 -21.00 -22.24
C LYS A 285 -5.41 -20.26 -22.11
N PRO A 286 -4.52 -20.34 -23.11
CA PRO A 286 -3.25 -19.62 -23.07
C PRO A 286 -3.40 -18.10 -23.14
N GLY A 287 -2.51 -17.38 -22.46
CA GLY A 287 -2.56 -15.92 -22.34
C GLY A 287 -3.65 -15.38 -21.41
N VAL A 288 -4.51 -16.24 -20.84
CA VAL A 288 -5.48 -15.86 -19.81
C VAL A 288 -4.82 -15.89 -18.44
N ARG A 289 -5.13 -14.87 -17.63
CA ARG A 289 -4.63 -14.68 -16.27
C ARG A 289 -5.79 -14.67 -15.27
N VAL A 290 -5.94 -15.75 -14.52
CA VAL A 290 -6.96 -15.95 -13.48
C VAL A 290 -6.91 -14.83 -12.45
N ARG A 291 -5.72 -14.42 -12.00
CA ARG A 291 -5.58 -13.38 -10.98
C ARG A 291 -6.10 -12.03 -11.45
N ASP A 292 -5.90 -11.71 -12.73
CA ASP A 292 -6.37 -10.45 -13.30
C ASP A 292 -7.90 -10.48 -13.54
N LEU A 293 -8.45 -11.64 -13.92
CA LEU A 293 -9.89 -11.88 -13.97
C LEU A 293 -10.55 -11.80 -12.58
N CYS A 294 -9.93 -12.40 -11.56
CA CYS A 294 -10.40 -12.27 -10.17
C CYS A 294 -10.41 -10.80 -9.71
N ARG A 295 -9.32 -10.05 -9.95
CA ARG A 295 -9.25 -8.61 -9.61
C ARG A 295 -10.31 -7.77 -10.32
N ALA A 296 -10.63 -8.08 -11.58
CA ALA A 296 -11.66 -7.37 -12.34
C ALA A 296 -13.07 -7.52 -11.70
N GLU A 297 -13.34 -8.65 -11.05
CA GLU A 297 -14.59 -8.97 -10.36
C GLU A 297 -14.52 -8.75 -8.83
N ASP A 298 -13.52 -8.01 -8.33
CA ASP A 298 -13.30 -7.76 -6.89
C ASP A 298 -13.17 -9.06 -6.06
N ILE A 299 -12.55 -10.10 -6.64
CA ILE A 299 -12.28 -11.38 -5.98
C ILE A 299 -10.84 -11.39 -5.48
N GLU A 300 -10.69 -11.38 -4.16
CA GLU A 300 -9.39 -11.54 -3.49
C GLU A 300 -8.89 -12.98 -3.59
N ASN A 301 -7.59 -13.15 -3.80
CA ASN A 301 -6.94 -14.43 -3.57
C ASN A 301 -6.83 -14.73 -2.05
N LEU A 302 -6.51 -15.97 -1.71
CA LEU A 302 -6.48 -16.46 -0.33
C LEU A 302 -5.45 -15.73 0.55
N TRP A 303 -4.35 -15.23 -0.02
CA TRP A 303 -3.37 -14.41 0.71
C TRP A 303 -3.93 -13.00 0.96
N GLU A 304 -4.42 -12.30 -0.09
CA GLU A 304 -5.08 -10.98 0.01
C GLU A 304 -6.18 -10.99 1.07
N TYR A 305 -7.09 -11.99 1.00
CA TYR A 305 -8.17 -12.20 1.96
C TYR A 305 -7.66 -12.33 3.41
N ARG A 306 -6.59 -13.11 3.62
CA ARG A 306 -6.02 -13.36 4.96
C ARG A 306 -5.30 -12.14 5.51
N LEU A 307 -4.58 -11.40 4.66
CA LEU A 307 -3.88 -10.17 5.03
C LEU A 307 -4.90 -9.10 5.46
N ARG A 308 -5.86 -8.76 4.59
CA ARG A 308 -6.97 -7.85 4.92
C ARG A 308 -7.73 -8.30 6.16
N SER A 309 -8.07 -9.60 6.26
CA SER A 309 -8.78 -10.12 7.43
C SER A 309 -7.96 -9.97 8.71
N ARG A 310 -6.62 -10.14 8.64
CA ARG A 310 -5.72 -9.97 9.79
C ARG A 310 -5.63 -8.51 10.21
N GLU A 311 -5.47 -7.59 9.27
CA GLU A 311 -5.47 -6.14 9.52
C GLU A 311 -6.77 -5.69 10.16
N GLN A 312 -7.92 -6.05 9.55
CA GLN A 312 -9.24 -5.71 10.09
C GLN A 312 -9.42 -6.28 11.52
N ILE A 313 -9.04 -7.54 11.75
CA ILE A 313 -9.11 -8.15 13.09
C ILE A 313 -8.16 -7.47 14.09
N ASN A 314 -6.95 -7.09 13.66
CA ASN A 314 -5.97 -6.44 14.52
C ASN A 314 -6.38 -5.01 14.85
N ALA A 315 -6.89 -4.24 13.89
CA ALA A 315 -7.45 -2.90 14.09
C ALA A 315 -8.65 -2.95 15.06
N ARG A 316 -9.58 -3.89 14.86
CA ARG A 316 -10.70 -4.11 15.79
C ARG A 316 -10.19 -4.48 17.19
N ARG A 317 -9.18 -5.36 17.31
CA ARG A 317 -8.59 -5.73 18.60
C ARG A 317 -7.91 -4.54 19.29
N ALA A 318 -7.16 -3.73 18.55
CA ALA A 318 -6.48 -2.54 19.07
C ALA A 318 -7.48 -1.50 19.60
N ALA A 319 -8.60 -1.32 18.89
CA ALA A 319 -9.71 -0.44 19.31
C ALA A 319 -10.64 -1.07 20.38
N GLY A 320 -10.36 -2.28 20.89
CA GLY A 320 -11.21 -2.98 21.86
C GLY A 320 -12.58 -3.43 21.31
N LEU A 321 -12.76 -3.40 19.99
CA LEU A 321 -14.00 -3.66 19.29
C LEU A 321 -14.29 -5.16 19.09
N ARG A 322 -15.55 -5.48 18.84
CA ARG A 322 -15.99 -6.85 18.55
C ARG A 322 -15.74 -7.19 17.07
N ILE A 323 -15.27 -8.41 16.82
CA ILE A 323 -15.11 -8.93 15.46
C ILE A 323 -16.48 -9.48 15.01
N GLY A 324 -17.06 -8.86 13.98
CA GLY A 324 -18.19 -9.42 13.25
C GLY A 324 -19.30 -8.41 12.94
N ALA A 325 -20.08 -8.76 11.92
CA ALA A 325 -21.43 -8.25 11.74
C ALA A 325 -22.45 -9.19 12.40
N ASP A 326 -23.65 -8.70 12.69
CA ASP A 326 -24.77 -9.56 13.07
C ASP A 326 -25.21 -10.45 11.90
N ARG A 327 -26.15 -11.37 12.12
CA ARG A 327 -26.65 -12.31 11.09
C ARG A 327 -27.33 -11.63 9.88
N ARG A 328 -27.39 -10.30 9.82
CA ARG A 328 -27.99 -9.49 8.75
C ARG A 328 -26.96 -8.57 8.07
N GLY A 329 -25.67 -8.70 8.40
CA GLY A 329 -24.60 -7.91 7.79
C GLY A 329 -24.35 -6.54 8.42
N VAL A 330 -24.95 -6.25 9.59
CA VAL A 330 -24.72 -4.98 10.32
C VAL A 330 -23.51 -5.12 11.25
N PRO A 331 -22.43 -4.32 11.13
CA PRO A 331 -21.31 -4.32 12.08
C PRO A 331 -21.79 -4.22 13.53
N LEU A 332 -21.28 -5.08 14.42
CA LEU A 332 -21.73 -5.17 15.83
C LEU A 332 -21.24 -4.02 16.72
N ASP A 333 -20.53 -3.07 16.13
CA ASP A 333 -19.62 -2.16 16.80
C ASP A 333 -19.61 -0.76 16.17
N ALA A 334 -20.81 -0.15 16.10
CA ALA A 334 -20.99 1.28 15.84
C ALA A 334 -20.51 2.17 17.03
N ALA A 335 -19.37 1.84 17.64
CA ALA A 335 -18.87 2.48 18.86
C ALA A 335 -17.35 2.27 19.10
N SER A 336 -16.51 2.97 18.32
CA SER A 336 -15.23 3.63 18.70
C SER A 336 -14.12 3.58 17.62
N GLY A 337 -13.71 4.74 17.09
CA GLY A 337 -12.41 4.93 16.41
C GLY A 337 -11.27 5.08 17.43
N ALA A 338 -9.97 4.98 17.09
CA ALA A 338 -9.23 5.96 16.27
C ALA A 338 -7.79 5.47 15.91
N ALA A 339 -7.05 6.22 15.06
CA ALA A 339 -5.73 5.89 14.44
C ALA A 339 -4.51 6.03 15.40
N ASP A 340 -3.25 5.66 15.11
CA ASP A 340 -2.34 5.80 13.93
C ASP A 340 -1.21 4.73 13.90
N ASP A 341 -0.27 4.63 12.93
CA ASP A 341 -0.23 4.78 11.45
C ASP A 341 1.20 4.37 10.94
N ALA A 342 1.35 3.95 9.67
CA ALA A 342 2.60 3.96 8.88
C ALA A 342 2.38 3.56 7.40
N ASP A 343 1.92 4.52 6.57
CA ASP A 343 1.90 4.55 5.08
C ASP A 343 1.86 3.24 4.25
N GLU A 344 0.67 2.65 4.12
CA GLU A 344 0.26 1.85 2.95
C GLU A 344 -0.75 2.61 2.05
N THR A 345 -0.57 3.92 1.86
CA THR A 345 -1.62 4.70 1.15
C THR A 345 -1.71 4.28 -0.33
N PRO A 346 -2.87 3.83 -0.85
CA PRO A 346 -2.94 3.21 -2.18
C PRO A 346 -2.44 4.12 -3.31
N PRO A 347 -1.82 3.58 -4.37
CA PRO A 347 -1.31 4.39 -5.48
C PRO A 347 -2.36 5.30 -6.13
N ARG A 348 -3.64 4.87 -6.18
CA ARG A 348 -4.75 5.70 -6.70
C ARG A 348 -5.02 6.94 -5.83
N VAL A 349 -4.91 6.80 -4.50
CA VAL A 349 -5.08 7.88 -3.52
C VAL A 349 -3.93 8.88 -3.63
N LYS A 350 -2.67 8.41 -3.63
CA LYS A 350 -1.49 9.26 -3.81
C LYS A 350 -1.55 10.02 -5.15
N ALA A 351 -1.93 9.34 -6.24
CA ALA A 351 -2.08 9.97 -7.56
C ALA A 351 -3.22 10.99 -7.63
N PHE A 352 -4.36 10.75 -6.97
CA PHE A 352 -5.46 11.73 -6.93
C PHE A 352 -5.07 12.96 -6.11
N ALA A 353 -4.50 12.76 -4.92
CA ALA A 353 -4.05 13.82 -4.02
C ALA A 353 -3.01 14.75 -4.68
N GLY A 354 -2.06 14.21 -5.45
CA GLY A 354 -1.10 15.03 -6.18
C GLY A 354 -1.73 15.90 -7.27
N ARG A 355 -2.88 15.51 -7.85
CA ARG A 355 -3.65 16.39 -8.75
C ARG A 355 -4.33 17.53 -7.99
N LEU A 356 -4.87 17.27 -6.81
CA LEU A 356 -5.41 18.32 -5.92
C LEU A 356 -4.30 19.32 -5.54
N ALA A 357 -3.16 18.83 -5.07
CA ALA A 357 -2.02 19.66 -4.66
C ALA A 357 -1.44 20.47 -5.85
N ALA A 358 -1.39 19.88 -7.05
CA ALA A 358 -0.98 20.60 -8.25
C ALA A 358 -2.02 21.66 -8.71
N ALA A 359 -3.31 21.44 -8.48
CA ALA A 359 -4.36 22.42 -8.78
C ALA A 359 -4.32 23.59 -7.79
N TRP A 360 -4.28 23.29 -6.49
CA TRP A 360 -4.17 24.24 -5.37
C TRP A 360 -2.99 25.21 -5.56
N ARG A 361 -1.77 24.68 -5.70
CA ARG A 361 -0.55 25.51 -5.90
C ARG A 361 -0.56 26.37 -7.17
N ARG A 362 -1.44 26.07 -8.13
CA ARG A 362 -1.56 26.79 -9.41
C ARG A 362 -2.80 27.67 -9.49
N GLY A 363 -3.58 27.82 -8.42
CA GLY A 363 -4.83 28.58 -8.42
C GLY A 363 -5.88 28.02 -9.39
N ARG A 364 -5.85 26.72 -9.69
CA ARG A 364 -6.78 26.06 -10.61
C ARG A 364 -7.91 25.36 -9.84
N PRO A 365 -9.08 25.15 -10.47
CA PRO A 365 -10.12 24.28 -9.93
C PRO A 365 -9.55 22.92 -9.52
N MET A 366 -9.80 22.52 -8.27
CA MET A 366 -9.45 21.20 -7.76
C MET A 366 -10.42 20.14 -8.32
N PRO A 367 -9.92 19.02 -8.89
CA PRO A 367 -10.77 18.01 -9.49
C PRO A 367 -11.70 17.32 -8.50
N GLN A 368 -12.90 16.94 -8.95
CA GLN A 368 -13.92 16.27 -8.15
C GLN A 368 -13.59 14.78 -7.95
N LEU A 369 -13.59 14.29 -6.71
CA LEU A 369 -13.23 12.91 -6.37
C LEU A 369 -14.28 11.94 -6.93
N SER A 370 -15.56 12.18 -6.66
CA SER A 370 -16.69 11.37 -7.13
C SER A 370 -16.87 11.35 -8.66
N ALA A 371 -16.23 12.28 -9.38
CA ALA A 371 -16.20 12.27 -10.84
C ALA A 371 -15.11 11.34 -11.40
N ALA A 372 -13.99 11.18 -10.70
CA ALA A 372 -12.88 10.29 -11.09
C ALA A 372 -13.01 8.88 -10.51
N HIS A 373 -13.55 8.77 -9.29
CA HIS A 373 -13.71 7.56 -8.50
C HIS A 373 -15.13 7.55 -7.90
N PRO A 374 -16.17 7.16 -8.67
CA PRO A 374 -17.57 7.20 -8.22
C PRO A 374 -17.88 6.26 -7.05
N ASP A 375 -17.00 5.28 -6.82
CA ASP A 375 -16.98 4.31 -5.73
C ASP A 375 -16.29 4.81 -4.44
N ALA A 376 -15.63 5.97 -4.48
CA ALA A 376 -14.81 6.46 -3.37
C ALA A 376 -15.62 6.72 -2.10
N ALA A 377 -15.39 5.90 -1.08
CA ALA A 377 -15.98 6.04 0.24
C ALA A 377 -15.33 7.19 1.05
N LEU A 378 -16.01 7.64 2.10
CA LEU A 378 -15.52 8.73 2.96
C LEU A 378 -14.14 8.44 3.59
N VAL A 379 -13.83 7.18 3.89
CA VAL A 379 -12.52 6.75 4.38
C VAL A 379 -11.40 6.98 3.36
N GLU A 380 -11.69 6.77 2.07
CA GLU A 380 -10.74 7.06 0.98
C GLU A 380 -10.60 8.56 0.79
N ALA A 381 -11.68 9.33 0.91
CA ALA A 381 -11.63 10.78 0.87
C ALA A 381 -10.73 11.37 1.98
N TYR A 382 -10.77 10.82 3.20
CA TYR A 382 -9.85 11.22 4.28
C TYR A 382 -8.40 10.81 4.01
N ALA A 383 -8.15 9.67 3.37
CA ALA A 383 -6.81 9.30 2.92
C ALA A 383 -6.29 10.24 1.81
N VAL A 384 -7.16 10.61 0.85
CA VAL A 384 -6.87 11.64 -0.17
C VAL A 384 -6.56 12.98 0.49
N GLN A 385 -7.35 13.40 1.50
CA GLN A 385 -7.13 14.63 2.24
C GLN A 385 -5.77 14.65 2.93
N ARG A 386 -5.39 13.59 3.66
CA ARG A 386 -4.08 13.51 4.33
C ARG A 386 -2.92 13.66 3.33
N CYS A 387 -2.96 12.93 2.22
CA CYS A 387 -1.95 13.09 1.17
C CYS A 387 -1.97 14.49 0.53
N PHE A 388 -3.15 15.06 0.29
CA PHE A 388 -3.30 16.39 -0.29
C PHE A 388 -2.72 17.47 0.64
N VAL A 389 -3.07 17.45 1.92
CA VAL A 389 -2.55 18.35 2.96
C VAL A 389 -1.03 18.26 3.05
N ALA A 390 -0.49 17.03 3.18
CA ALA A 390 0.95 16.81 3.28
C ALA A 390 1.72 17.33 2.05
N GLU A 391 1.18 17.13 0.84
CA GLU A 391 1.84 17.62 -0.38
C GLU A 391 1.64 19.14 -0.58
N ALA A 392 0.42 19.64 -0.43
CA ALA A 392 0.05 21.02 -0.76
C ALA A 392 0.61 22.04 0.24
N PHE A 393 0.65 21.72 1.53
CA PHE A 393 1.17 22.60 2.58
C PHE A 393 2.68 22.36 2.81
N GLY A 394 3.17 21.14 2.56
CA GLY A 394 4.59 20.83 2.56
C GLY A 394 5.23 20.95 3.95
N ALA A 395 6.01 22.00 4.16
CA ALA A 395 6.69 22.28 5.44
C ALA A 395 5.95 23.32 6.30
N ASP A 396 4.81 23.84 5.84
CA ASP A 396 3.99 24.77 6.61
C ASP A 396 3.29 24.04 7.77
N PRO A 397 3.51 24.45 9.04
CA PRO A 397 2.87 23.81 10.19
C PRO A 397 1.34 23.86 10.11
N VAL A 398 0.68 22.94 10.83
CA VAL A 398 -0.77 23.04 11.05
C VAL A 398 -1.02 24.03 12.18
N ALA A 399 -1.75 25.12 11.91
CA ALA A 399 -2.21 26.06 12.94
C ALA A 399 -3.50 25.58 13.63
N GLY A 400 -4.32 24.80 12.94
CA GLY A 400 -5.58 24.36 13.49
C GLY A 400 -6.40 23.46 12.58
N TYR A 401 -7.65 23.26 12.98
CA TYR A 401 -8.63 22.45 12.28
C TYR A 401 -10.00 23.13 12.29
N LYS A 402 -10.84 22.87 11.29
CA LYS A 402 -12.25 23.32 11.29
C LYS A 402 -13.22 22.18 11.04
N ALA A 403 -14.40 22.26 11.64
CA ALA A 403 -15.52 21.34 11.43
C ALA A 403 -16.50 21.89 10.38
N ALA A 404 -17.21 21.01 9.67
CA ALA A 404 -18.31 21.37 8.78
C ALA A 404 -19.43 20.33 8.81
N GLY A 405 -20.61 20.71 8.32
CA GLY A 405 -21.81 19.85 8.37
C GLY A 405 -22.47 19.75 9.74
N VAL A 406 -22.06 20.59 10.71
CA VAL A 406 -22.53 20.55 12.10
C VAL A 406 -24.05 20.77 12.23
N GLY A 407 -24.71 21.41 11.27
CA GLY A 407 -26.17 21.56 11.22
C GLY A 407 -26.95 20.46 10.50
N SER A 408 -26.29 19.48 9.84
CA SER A 408 -26.96 18.41 9.10
C SER A 408 -27.03 17.12 9.91
N LEU A 409 -28.25 16.65 10.19
CA LEU A 409 -28.57 15.44 10.99
C LEU A 409 -28.14 14.10 10.37
N GLU A 410 -27.47 14.10 9.20
CA GLU A 410 -27.23 12.90 8.38
C GLU A 410 -25.83 12.27 8.55
N ALA A 411 -24.97 12.84 9.40
CA ALA A 411 -23.62 12.31 9.66
C ALA A 411 -23.39 12.08 11.16
N ASP A 412 -22.86 10.91 11.53
CA ASP A 412 -22.53 10.56 12.92
C ASP A 412 -21.45 11.47 13.53
N HIS A 413 -20.59 12.03 12.68
CA HIS A 413 -19.49 12.93 13.03
C HIS A 413 -19.40 14.09 12.02
N PRO A 414 -18.95 15.29 12.44
CA PRO A 414 -18.73 16.41 11.52
C PRO A 414 -17.60 16.11 10.55
N LEU A 415 -17.65 16.71 9.36
CA LEU A 415 -16.52 16.67 8.43
C LEU A 415 -15.43 17.60 8.95
N VAL A 416 -14.15 17.23 8.80
CA VAL A 416 -13.02 18.00 9.34
C VAL A 416 -12.00 18.40 8.29
N ALA A 417 -11.40 19.57 8.48
CA ALA A 417 -10.36 20.14 7.62
C ALA A 417 -9.16 20.65 8.43
N VAL A 418 -8.00 20.68 7.77
CA VAL A 418 -6.72 21.15 8.31
C VAL A 418 -6.46 22.58 7.87
N ILE A 419 -6.05 23.46 8.79
CA ILE A 419 -5.69 24.85 8.51
C ILE A 419 -4.16 25.02 8.60
N PRO A 420 -3.48 25.42 7.50
CA PRO A 420 -2.04 25.70 7.52
C PRO A 420 -1.70 26.99 8.28
N ALA A 421 -0.47 27.12 8.77
CA ALA A 421 -0.06 28.24 9.61
C ALA A 421 0.29 29.51 8.81
N SER A 422 0.66 29.41 7.53
CA SER A 422 0.84 30.59 6.67
C SER A 422 -0.45 31.39 6.40
N THR A 423 -1.61 30.86 6.81
CA THR A 423 -2.94 31.42 6.58
C THR A 423 -3.77 31.65 7.85
N ASP A 424 -3.13 31.49 9.02
CA ASP A 424 -3.67 31.88 10.33
C ASP A 424 -3.27 33.32 10.66
N TYR A 425 -4.26 34.20 10.83
CA TYR A 425 -4.06 35.60 11.18
C TYR A 425 -4.38 35.83 12.66
N ALA A 426 -3.35 35.80 13.50
CA ALA A 426 -3.43 36.11 14.92
C ALA A 426 -2.50 37.28 15.29
N GLY A 427 -3.06 38.39 15.79
CA GLY A 427 -2.28 39.48 16.38
C GLY A 427 -2.86 40.90 16.21
N PRO A 428 -2.28 41.91 16.88
CA PRO A 428 -2.72 43.30 16.80
C PRO A 428 -2.18 44.00 15.54
N GLY A 429 -2.92 43.91 14.44
CA GLY A 429 -2.63 44.60 13.19
C GLY A 429 -3.85 44.65 12.26
N THR A 430 -3.82 45.53 11.26
CA THR A 430 -4.87 45.57 10.23
C THR A 430 -4.76 44.33 9.35
N ILE A 431 -5.75 43.44 9.45
CA ILE A 431 -5.83 42.22 8.63
C ILE A 431 -6.38 42.61 7.27
N ILE A 432 -5.65 42.31 6.20
CA ILE A 432 -6.03 42.59 4.82
C ILE A 432 -6.06 41.27 4.05
N ILE A 433 -7.21 40.97 3.43
CA ILE A 433 -7.44 39.77 2.65
C ILE A 433 -7.64 40.14 1.18
N ASP A 434 -6.67 39.75 0.36
CA ASP A 434 -6.72 39.87 -1.10
C ASP A 434 -7.70 38.84 -1.69
N LEU A 435 -8.69 39.28 -2.47
CA LEU A 435 -9.70 38.46 -3.16
C LEU A 435 -9.37 38.18 -4.64
N GLU A 436 -8.25 38.66 -5.20
CA GLU A 436 -7.95 38.63 -6.64
C GLU A 436 -7.64 37.22 -7.21
N ASP A 437 -7.50 36.17 -6.38
CA ASP A 437 -7.21 34.79 -6.85
C ASP A 437 -8.35 34.11 -7.63
N GLY A 438 -9.44 34.83 -7.91
CA GLY A 438 -10.52 34.43 -8.83
C GLY A 438 -11.42 33.30 -8.33
N ALA A 439 -11.10 32.70 -7.18
CA ALA A 439 -11.92 31.69 -6.53
C ALA A 439 -13.11 32.35 -5.78
N PRO A 440 -14.33 31.77 -5.84
CA PRO A 440 -15.45 32.26 -5.04
C PRO A 440 -15.21 31.97 -3.55
N ARG A 441 -14.80 33.00 -2.80
CA ARG A 441 -14.62 32.91 -1.34
C ARG A 441 -15.89 33.20 -0.56
N HIS A 442 -15.97 32.62 0.63
CA HIS A 442 -16.99 32.91 1.63
C HIS A 442 -16.37 33.54 2.88
N VAL A 443 -17.23 34.06 3.75
CA VAL A 443 -16.91 34.58 5.09
C VAL A 443 -17.90 33.92 6.04
N GLU A 444 -17.37 33.26 7.05
CA GLU A 444 -18.10 32.42 7.99
C GLU A 444 -17.68 32.81 9.42
N THR A 445 -18.64 32.98 10.33
CA THR A 445 -18.39 33.34 11.74
C THR A 445 -18.46 32.09 12.60
N GLU A 446 -17.43 31.83 13.40
CA GLU A 446 -17.30 30.62 14.21
C GLU A 446 -16.78 30.91 15.62
N ILE A 447 -16.84 29.90 16.49
CA ILE A 447 -16.17 29.92 17.80
C ILE A 447 -15.05 28.88 17.76
N GLY A 448 -13.84 29.31 18.13
CA GLY A 448 -12.62 28.50 18.15
C GLY A 448 -12.15 28.17 19.56
N TYR A 449 -11.49 27.03 19.72
CA TYR A 449 -11.00 26.48 20.98
C TYR A 449 -9.52 26.20 20.85
N ARG A 450 -8.69 26.90 21.64
CA ARG A 450 -7.24 26.71 21.67
C ARG A 450 -6.87 25.64 22.68
N PHE A 451 -6.01 24.71 22.28
CA PHE A 451 -5.54 23.62 23.12
C PHE A 451 -4.19 23.97 23.77
N HIS A 452 -4.04 23.75 25.08
CA HIS A 452 -2.73 23.85 25.75
C HIS A 452 -2.03 22.50 25.93
N ARG A 453 -2.77 21.41 25.75
CA ARG A 453 -2.29 20.04 25.88
C ARG A 453 -2.48 19.27 24.59
N ALA A 454 -1.50 18.45 24.24
CA ALA A 454 -1.60 17.54 23.11
C ALA A 454 -2.76 16.54 23.31
N VAL A 455 -3.57 16.33 22.28
CA VAL A 455 -4.60 15.29 22.22
C VAL A 455 -4.23 14.33 21.08
N THR A 456 -3.92 13.09 21.46
CA THR A 456 -3.42 12.01 20.58
C THR A 456 -4.27 10.73 20.70
N ALA A 457 -5.39 10.80 21.43
CA ALA A 457 -6.29 9.70 21.69
C ALA A 457 -7.71 10.27 21.90
N PRO A 458 -8.78 9.50 21.64
CA PRO A 458 -10.15 9.94 21.92
C PRO A 458 -10.33 10.41 23.36
N VAL A 459 -11.16 11.43 23.54
CA VAL A 459 -11.54 12.00 24.82
C VAL A 459 -12.94 11.51 25.19
N ASP A 460 -13.10 10.96 26.39
CA ASP A 460 -14.35 10.30 26.79
C ASP A 460 -15.49 11.28 27.16
N THR A 461 -15.17 12.46 27.69
CA THR A 461 -16.18 13.40 28.21
C THR A 461 -15.88 14.88 27.91
N VAL A 462 -16.92 15.71 27.97
CA VAL A 462 -16.81 17.17 27.81
C VAL A 462 -15.93 17.79 28.91
N GLU A 463 -15.97 17.27 30.13
CA GLU A 463 -15.16 17.74 31.25
C GLU A 463 -13.67 17.48 31.00
N ALA A 464 -13.32 16.29 30.50
CA ALA A 464 -11.95 15.96 30.12
C ALA A 464 -11.45 16.81 28.93
N LEU A 465 -12.33 17.11 27.97
CA LEU A 465 -12.05 17.99 26.84
C LEU A 465 -11.81 19.44 27.29
N ARG A 466 -12.67 19.99 28.16
CA ARG A 466 -12.51 21.33 28.74
C ARG A 466 -11.17 21.49 29.44
N ALA A 467 -10.66 20.43 30.08
CA ALA A 467 -9.33 20.46 30.71
C ALA A 467 -8.15 20.52 29.71
N CYS A 468 -8.37 20.29 28.40
CA CYS A 468 -7.36 20.41 27.36
C CYS A 468 -7.35 21.77 26.64
N VAL A 469 -8.41 22.57 26.83
CA VAL A 469 -8.60 23.89 26.19
C VAL A 469 -8.23 25.01 27.16
N ASP A 470 -7.41 25.97 26.73
CA ASP A 470 -7.02 27.14 27.55
C ASP A 470 -7.65 28.46 27.10
N ALA A 471 -8.23 28.51 25.91
CA ALA A 471 -9.01 29.67 25.48
C ALA A 471 -10.15 29.33 24.53
N VAL A 472 -11.24 30.09 24.65
CA VAL A 472 -12.31 30.22 23.65
C VAL A 472 -12.11 31.55 22.92
N SER A 473 -12.19 31.56 21.60
CA SER A 473 -11.87 32.73 20.77
C SER A 473 -12.96 32.95 19.70
N ALA A 474 -13.20 34.20 19.34
CA ALA A 474 -13.90 34.53 18.11
C ALA A 474 -13.09 34.03 16.90
N VAL A 475 -13.75 33.50 15.87
CA VAL A 475 -13.11 33.04 14.63
C VAL A 475 -13.86 33.53 13.41
N ILE A 476 -13.12 33.98 12.39
CA ILE A 476 -13.64 34.13 11.02
C ILE A 476 -12.93 33.11 10.14
N GLU A 477 -13.68 32.18 9.54
CA GLU A 477 -13.14 31.38 8.43
C GLU A 477 -13.42 32.09 7.09
N LEU A 478 -12.44 32.02 6.19
CA LEU A 478 -12.67 32.30 4.78
C LEU A 478 -12.26 31.07 3.94
N PRO A 479 -13.22 30.16 3.66
CA PRO A 479 -12.96 29.03 2.78
C PRO A 479 -12.51 29.49 1.40
N GLY A 480 -11.51 28.81 0.84
CA GLY A 480 -10.88 29.20 -0.41
C GLY A 480 -10.37 28.02 -1.24
N GLY A 481 -10.09 28.32 -2.51
CA GLY A 481 -9.82 27.31 -3.53
C GLY A 481 -10.98 27.20 -4.51
N ALA A 482 -10.67 27.19 -5.81
CA ALA A 482 -11.65 26.84 -6.82
C ALA A 482 -11.82 25.32 -6.85
N VAL A 483 -13.02 24.84 -7.14
CA VAL A 483 -13.34 23.40 -7.23
C VAL A 483 -14.09 23.09 -8.52
N GLU A 484 -13.90 21.88 -9.06
CA GLU A 484 -14.70 21.36 -10.15
C GLU A 484 -16.05 20.87 -9.62
N ALA A 485 -17.15 21.42 -10.11
CA ALA A 485 -18.51 21.07 -9.68
C ALA A 485 -19.40 20.66 -10.87
N PHE A 486 -18.90 19.72 -11.69
CA PHE A 486 -19.60 19.25 -12.90
C PHE A 486 -20.66 18.18 -12.59
N ARG A 487 -20.65 17.60 -11.39
CA ARG A 487 -21.65 16.68 -10.85
C ARG A 487 -22.10 17.17 -9.46
N PRO A 488 -23.24 16.70 -8.92
CA PRO A 488 -23.63 16.98 -7.54
C PRO A 488 -22.47 16.69 -6.58
N VAL A 489 -22.14 17.67 -5.73
CA VAL A 489 -21.03 17.57 -4.78
C VAL A 489 -21.41 16.62 -3.65
N THR A 490 -20.52 15.67 -3.36
CA THR A 490 -20.70 14.67 -2.29
C THR A 490 -19.91 15.04 -1.04
N GLY A 491 -20.21 14.40 0.10
CA GLY A 491 -19.37 14.53 1.31
C GLY A 491 -17.93 14.08 1.10
N ALA A 492 -17.70 13.08 0.23
CA ALA A 492 -16.36 12.63 -0.15
C ALA A 492 -15.59 13.71 -0.95
N ASP A 493 -16.27 14.45 -1.83
CA ASP A 493 -15.65 15.57 -2.55
C ASP A 493 -15.23 16.68 -1.58
N LEU A 494 -16.11 17.04 -0.64
CA LEU A 494 -15.82 18.06 0.37
C LEU A 494 -14.61 17.68 1.23
N VAL A 495 -14.53 16.44 1.73
CA VAL A 495 -13.37 15.97 2.51
C VAL A 495 -12.10 15.97 1.67
N ALA A 496 -12.14 15.46 0.43
CA ALA A 496 -10.97 15.41 -0.45
C ALA A 496 -10.40 16.81 -0.74
N TRP A 497 -11.26 17.81 -0.91
CA TRP A 497 -10.89 19.23 -1.06
C TRP A 497 -10.47 19.92 0.24
N ASN A 498 -10.24 19.17 1.32
CA ASN A 498 -10.00 19.71 2.67
C ASN A 498 -11.09 20.72 3.10
N ILE A 499 -12.32 20.53 2.65
CA ILE A 499 -13.49 21.41 2.88
C ILE A 499 -13.18 22.87 2.55
N ASN A 500 -12.32 23.11 1.54
CA ASN A 500 -11.77 24.42 1.18
C ASN A 500 -11.13 25.18 2.38
N GLY A 501 -10.69 24.46 3.40
CA GLY A 501 -9.98 25.00 4.57
C GLY A 501 -8.72 25.71 4.10
N LYS A 502 -8.74 27.04 4.21
CA LYS A 502 -7.66 27.92 3.73
C LYS A 502 -7.30 28.95 4.79
N PHE A 503 -8.16 29.94 5.05
CA PHE A 503 -7.84 31.07 5.92
C PHE A 503 -8.66 31.07 7.21
N MET A 504 -8.01 31.40 8.31
CA MET A 504 -8.64 31.62 9.61
C MET A 504 -8.12 32.92 10.22
N ILE A 505 -9.01 33.74 10.76
CA ILE A 505 -8.67 34.85 11.66
C ILE A 505 -9.08 34.43 13.07
N VAL A 506 -8.16 34.47 14.02
CA VAL A 506 -8.42 34.13 15.42
C VAL A 506 -8.34 35.38 16.29
N GLY A 507 -9.45 35.70 16.95
CA GLY A 507 -9.53 36.82 17.90
C GLY A 507 -8.83 36.54 19.24
N PRO A 508 -8.78 37.52 20.16
CA PRO A 508 -8.20 37.32 21.49
C PRO A 508 -8.92 36.24 22.29
N GLY A 509 -8.16 35.26 22.77
CA GLY A 509 -8.69 34.15 23.56
C GLY A 509 -9.15 34.55 24.96
N GLN A 510 -10.35 34.12 25.35
CA GLN A 510 -10.96 34.28 26.66
C GLN A 510 -10.90 32.98 27.47
N ASP A 511 -10.91 33.09 28.81
CA ASP A 511 -10.94 31.94 29.71
C ASP A 511 -12.21 31.07 29.49
N PRO A 512 -12.09 29.76 29.19
CA PRO A 512 -13.23 28.86 28.96
C PRO A 512 -14.17 28.67 30.16
N SER A 513 -13.76 29.09 31.36
CA SER A 513 -14.58 29.08 32.58
C SER A 513 -15.37 30.39 32.80
N ALA A 514 -15.02 31.46 32.10
CA ALA A 514 -15.63 32.79 32.27
C ALA A 514 -16.91 32.98 31.42
N LEU A 515 -17.19 32.08 30.48
CA LEU A 515 -18.33 32.19 29.55
C LEU A 515 -18.88 30.82 29.13
N ASP A 516 -20.15 30.82 28.72
CA ASP A 516 -20.76 29.69 28.03
C ASP A 516 -20.84 30.00 26.52
N PRO A 517 -20.07 29.31 25.65
CA PRO A 517 -20.00 29.66 24.24
C PRO A 517 -21.34 29.49 23.52
N ASP A 518 -22.24 28.63 24.01
CA ASP A 518 -23.60 28.49 23.47
C ASP A 518 -24.45 29.77 23.67
N THR A 519 -24.07 30.65 24.60
CA THR A 519 -24.76 31.92 24.88
C THR A 519 -24.22 33.14 24.13
N VAL A 520 -23.15 32.97 23.35
CA VAL A 520 -22.51 34.06 22.61
C VAL A 520 -23.40 34.46 21.43
N ASP A 521 -23.93 35.68 21.47
CA ASP A 521 -24.58 36.30 20.31
C ASP A 521 -23.50 36.86 19.36
N ILE A 522 -23.72 36.70 18.05
CA ILE A 522 -22.72 36.98 17.00
C ILE A 522 -23.36 37.83 15.90
N THR A 523 -22.67 38.89 15.48
CA THR A 523 -23.02 39.65 14.28
C THR A 523 -21.82 39.82 13.35
N LEU A 524 -22.08 39.80 12.04
CA LEU A 524 -21.10 40.16 11.01
C LEU A 524 -21.68 41.31 10.19
N ALA A 525 -20.95 42.41 10.08
CA ALA A 525 -21.27 43.54 9.24
C ALA A 525 -20.22 43.76 8.14
N LEU A 526 -20.67 44.22 6.98
CA LEU A 526 -19.84 44.73 5.88
C LEU A 526 -20.25 46.19 5.63
N GLU A 527 -19.29 47.12 5.68
CA GLU A 527 -19.56 48.56 5.51
C GLU A 527 -20.71 49.04 6.43
N GLY A 528 -20.69 48.62 7.70
CA GLY A 528 -21.71 48.93 8.71
C GLY A 528 -23.07 48.24 8.51
N THR A 529 -23.27 47.46 7.44
CA THR A 529 -24.51 46.72 7.19
C THR A 529 -24.39 45.29 7.69
N VAL A 530 -25.24 44.88 8.65
CA VAL A 530 -25.28 43.50 9.17
C VAL A 530 -25.69 42.51 8.06
N ILE A 531 -24.85 41.50 7.84
CA ILE A 531 -25.00 40.44 6.82
C ILE A 531 -25.10 39.03 7.43
N ASN A 532 -24.68 38.84 8.69
CA ASN A 532 -24.97 37.66 9.49
C ASN A 532 -25.44 38.05 10.89
N THR A 533 -26.35 37.26 11.44
CA THR A 533 -26.69 37.26 12.87
C THR A 533 -26.86 35.82 13.29
N ALA A 534 -26.14 35.42 14.32
CA ALA A 534 -26.03 34.05 14.78
C ALA A 534 -25.88 34.01 16.30
N ARG A 535 -25.92 32.81 16.86
CA ARG A 535 -25.67 32.55 18.27
C ARG A 535 -24.95 31.20 18.40
N GLY A 536 -24.14 31.04 19.45
CA GLY A 536 -23.33 29.84 19.64
C GLY A 536 -24.12 28.53 19.70
N ASP A 537 -25.34 28.57 20.24
CA ASP A 537 -26.28 27.43 20.34
C ASP A 537 -26.78 26.87 19.00
N LEU A 538 -26.44 27.49 17.87
CA LEU A 538 -26.72 26.95 16.53
C LEU A 538 -25.86 25.72 16.17
N ALA A 539 -24.84 25.38 16.96
CA ALA A 539 -24.16 24.08 16.85
C ALA A 539 -25.12 22.96 17.32
N ALA A 540 -25.44 21.98 16.47
CA ALA A 540 -26.60 21.09 16.66
C ALA A 540 -26.62 20.19 17.92
N SER A 541 -25.53 20.11 18.66
CA SER A 541 -25.45 19.41 19.97
C SER A 541 -24.97 20.32 21.10
N GLY A 542 -24.97 21.64 20.91
CA GLY A 542 -24.21 22.58 21.71
C GLY A 542 -22.73 22.59 21.34
N GLN A 543 -22.04 23.67 21.70
CA GLN A 543 -20.65 23.95 21.33
C GLN A 543 -19.66 22.90 21.85
N TRP A 544 -19.71 22.57 23.14
CA TRP A 544 -18.76 21.62 23.74
C TRP A 544 -18.96 20.16 23.29
N PRO A 545 -20.19 19.62 23.17
CA PRO A 545 -20.40 18.30 22.60
C PRO A 545 -20.06 18.21 21.10
N THR A 546 -20.20 19.31 20.35
CA THR A 546 -19.74 19.41 18.96
C THR A 546 -18.22 19.35 18.88
N LEU A 547 -17.51 20.09 19.75
CA LEU A 547 -16.06 20.03 19.82
C LEU A 547 -15.57 18.62 20.19
N LEU A 548 -16.24 17.93 21.11
CA LEU A 548 -15.90 16.55 21.47
C LEU A 548 -16.00 15.57 20.29
N LYS A 549 -17.09 15.66 19.50
CA LYS A 549 -17.24 14.89 18.27
C LYS A 549 -16.15 15.22 17.25
N THR A 550 -15.81 16.51 17.11
CA THR A 550 -14.78 17.01 16.19
C THR A 550 -13.39 16.51 16.56
N VAL A 551 -13.00 16.63 17.83
CA VAL A 551 -11.71 16.16 18.38
C VAL A 551 -11.57 14.65 18.21
N ASN A 552 -12.58 13.88 18.62
CA ASN A 552 -12.50 12.42 18.52
C ASN A 552 -12.48 11.95 17.06
N HIS A 553 -13.14 12.67 16.14
CA HIS A 553 -13.06 12.38 14.71
C HIS A 553 -11.72 12.77 14.09
N LEU A 554 -11.13 13.91 14.47
CA LEU A 554 -9.77 14.31 14.05
C LEU A 554 -8.74 13.25 14.43
N VAL A 555 -8.74 12.81 15.70
CA VAL A 555 -7.87 11.72 16.16
C VAL A 555 -8.20 10.42 15.42
N ALA A 556 -9.48 10.14 15.12
CA ALA A 556 -9.85 8.98 14.29
C ALA A 556 -9.36 9.05 12.84
N GLN A 557 -9.06 10.23 12.31
CA GLN A 557 -8.44 10.42 11.01
C GLN A 557 -6.91 10.53 11.05
N GLY A 558 -6.28 10.39 12.23
CA GLY A 558 -4.83 10.41 12.38
C GLY A 558 -4.21 11.78 12.56
N TYR A 559 -4.98 12.73 13.11
CA TYR A 559 -4.47 14.06 13.42
C TYR A 559 -4.15 14.19 14.92
N VAL A 560 -2.90 14.56 15.20
CA VAL A 560 -2.49 15.03 16.53
C VAL A 560 -2.89 16.50 16.68
N ILE A 561 -3.65 16.81 17.72
CA ILE A 561 -3.95 18.19 18.11
C ILE A 561 -2.84 18.62 19.06
N ALA A 562 -1.98 19.55 18.63
CA ALA A 562 -0.82 20.02 19.38
C ALA A 562 -1.14 21.26 20.24
N PRO A 563 -0.38 21.52 21.33
CA PRO A 563 -0.47 22.76 22.08
C PRO A 563 -0.31 24.00 21.19
N GLY A 564 -1.16 25.00 21.40
CA GLY A 564 -1.25 26.22 20.61
C GLY A 564 -2.25 26.16 19.46
N GLN A 565 -2.63 24.96 18.99
CA GLN A 565 -3.56 24.83 17.86
C GLN A 565 -5.00 25.18 18.25
N VAL A 566 -5.75 25.70 17.27
CA VAL A 566 -7.16 26.08 17.41
C VAL A 566 -8.06 25.11 16.63
N ILE A 567 -9.17 24.69 17.22
CA ILE A 567 -10.23 23.97 16.51
C ILE A 567 -11.47 24.83 16.47
N SER A 568 -12.08 25.04 15.30
CA SER A 568 -13.36 25.74 15.17
C SER A 568 -14.51 24.78 14.83
N ASN A 569 -15.69 25.09 15.37
CA ASN A 569 -16.88 24.22 15.31
C ASN A 569 -17.73 24.39 14.04
N GLY A 570 -17.28 25.11 13.02
CA GLY A 570 -18.03 25.34 11.79
C GLY A 570 -18.97 26.55 11.85
N ALA A 571 -19.40 27.00 10.67
CA ALA A 571 -20.20 28.21 10.46
C ALA A 571 -21.43 28.33 11.37
N LEU A 572 -21.51 29.44 12.10
CA LEU A 572 -22.68 29.84 12.87
C LEU A 572 -23.51 30.85 12.06
N GLY A 573 -24.75 30.46 11.76
CA GLY A 573 -25.68 31.26 10.95
C GLY A 573 -25.43 31.11 9.45
N LYS A 574 -25.39 32.23 8.72
CA LYS A 574 -25.37 32.25 7.26
C LYS A 574 -23.94 32.34 6.71
N ILE A 575 -23.59 31.38 5.85
CA ILE A 575 -22.43 31.46 4.96
C ILE A 575 -22.63 32.61 3.98
N ASN A 576 -21.74 33.61 4.01
CA ASN A 576 -21.84 34.82 3.19
C ASN A 576 -20.74 34.85 2.14
N ARG A 577 -21.07 35.21 0.89
CA ARG A 577 -20.05 35.41 -0.16
C ARG A 577 -19.17 36.62 0.19
N ALA A 578 -17.86 36.44 0.11
CA ALA A 578 -16.89 37.51 0.31
C ALA A 578 -17.06 38.62 -0.75
N ARG A 579 -16.89 39.87 -0.34
CA ARG A 579 -16.96 41.08 -1.16
C ARG A 579 -15.91 42.06 -0.66
N ALA A 580 -15.32 42.86 -1.54
CA ALA A 580 -14.40 43.91 -1.13
C ALA A 580 -15.10 44.92 -0.20
N GLY A 581 -14.37 45.41 0.80
CA GLY A 581 -14.84 46.32 1.84
C GLY A 581 -14.38 45.91 3.25
N ASN A 582 -14.77 46.73 4.22
CA ASN A 582 -14.41 46.59 5.63
C ASN A 582 -15.44 45.72 6.35
N TYR A 583 -14.97 44.65 6.98
CA TYR A 583 -15.75 43.76 7.81
C TYR A 583 -15.53 44.07 9.29
N HIS A 584 -16.61 44.09 10.04
CA HIS A 584 -16.62 44.15 11.50
C HIS A 584 -17.49 43.02 12.02
N ALA A 585 -16.93 42.15 12.85
CA ALA A 585 -17.62 41.06 13.49
C ALA A 585 -17.59 41.24 15.01
N ASP A 586 -18.75 41.15 15.65
CA ASP A 586 -18.92 41.26 17.10
C ASP A 586 -19.40 39.92 17.65
N PHE A 587 -18.63 39.37 18.59
CA PHE A 587 -18.90 38.12 19.31
C PHE A 587 -19.09 38.38 20.82
N GLY A 588 -19.50 39.60 21.20
CA GLY A 588 -19.80 40.00 22.56
C GLY A 588 -18.63 39.80 23.52
N ILE A 589 -18.75 38.84 24.43
CA ILE A 589 -17.72 38.53 25.43
C ILE A 589 -16.41 37.98 24.81
N LEU A 590 -16.45 37.41 23.60
CA LEU A 590 -15.26 36.99 22.86
C LEU A 590 -14.57 38.16 22.12
N GLY A 591 -15.15 39.37 22.18
CA GLY A 591 -14.64 40.58 21.55
C GLY A 591 -15.01 40.69 20.07
N THR A 592 -14.30 41.59 19.38
CA THR A 592 -14.55 41.94 17.97
C THR A 592 -13.38 41.54 17.08
N ILE A 593 -13.67 41.21 15.82
CA ILE A 593 -12.68 41.01 14.75
C ILE A 593 -12.97 42.02 13.63
N GLU A 594 -11.95 42.76 13.23
CA GLU A 594 -12.01 43.70 12.10
C GLU A 594 -10.99 43.30 11.03
N PHE A 595 -11.42 43.26 9.78
CA PHE A 595 -10.55 42.99 8.64
C PHE A 595 -11.06 43.67 7.37
N GLU A 596 -10.15 43.96 6.45
CA GLU A 596 -10.49 44.51 5.14
C GLU A 596 -10.31 43.43 4.08
N ALA A 597 -11.32 43.24 3.23
CA ALA A 597 -11.18 42.45 2.02
C ALA A 597 -11.01 43.39 0.81
N ARG A 598 -10.07 43.10 -0.10
CA ARG A 598 -9.80 43.92 -1.29
C ARG A 598 -9.93 43.07 -2.55
#